data_AF-A0A4S9PGT1-F1
#
_entry.id   AF-A0A4S9PGT1-F1
#
_cell.length_a   1.000
_cell.length_b   1.000
_cell.length_c   1.000
_cell.angle_alpha   90.00
_cell.angle_beta   90.00
_cell.angle_gamma   90.00
#
_symmetry.space_group_name_H-M   'P 1'
#
loop_
_entity.id
_entity.type
_entity.pdbx_description
1 polymer ?
#
loop_
_entity_poly.entity_id
_entity_poly.type
_entity_poly.pdbx_seq_one_letter_code
_entity_poly.pdbx_strand_id
1 'polypeptide(L)'
;MSAQGAFHRLLSFFAHRSPHPNTSTITFMDSLRGDLSIGLNFPVAVFLATIRHLVFRNTGFWSLTIYVPTVRTSRKLLGGPSACRALDESKRYGCAELISLAKRDGIVAQLDAVGLWMLAAEKDGKVKGEEVRLFQKGEIMERIAERRRGMDNVLPFWRGGPLIASAHSWAVKRAFGVEVYDGHKRA
;
A
#
# COMPACT_ATOMS: atom_id res chain seq x y z
N MET A 1 -4.91 12.80 -16.00
CA MET A 1 -4.92 12.75 -14.51
C MET A 1 -3.62 13.34 -13.99
N SER A 2 -3.68 14.30 -13.06
CA SER A 2 -2.48 14.87 -12.43
C SER A 2 -1.88 13.90 -11.41
N ALA A 3 -0.56 13.90 -11.28
CA ALA A 3 0.22 13.08 -10.33
C ALA A 3 -0.29 13.19 -8.89
N GLN A 4 -0.67 14.42 -8.53
CA GLN A 4 -1.17 14.79 -7.22
C GLN A 4 -2.45 14.02 -6.86
N GLY A 5 -3.35 13.81 -7.82
CA GLY A 5 -4.58 13.06 -7.59
C GLY A 5 -4.35 11.57 -7.33
N ALA A 6 -3.33 10.95 -7.93
CA ALA A 6 -3.03 9.53 -7.71
C ALA A 6 -2.44 9.28 -6.32
N PHE A 7 -1.51 10.12 -5.89
CA PHE A 7 -0.95 10.01 -4.54
C PHE A 7 -1.99 10.33 -3.46
N HIS A 8 -2.84 11.35 -3.68
CA HIS A 8 -3.95 11.66 -2.77
C HIS A 8 -4.95 10.51 -2.66
N ARG A 9 -5.28 9.81 -3.76
CA ARG A 9 -6.13 8.60 -3.71
C ARG A 9 -5.49 7.47 -2.92
N LEU A 10 -4.18 7.26 -3.07
CA LEU A 10 -3.45 6.25 -2.31
C LEU A 10 -3.42 6.59 -0.81
N LEU A 11 -3.30 7.87 -0.46
CA LEU A 11 -3.41 8.33 0.93
C LEU A 11 -4.84 8.25 1.47
N SER A 12 -5.86 8.52 0.65
CA SER A 12 -7.25 8.45 1.09
C SER A 12 -7.66 7.04 1.51
N PHE A 13 -7.02 6.00 0.96
CA PHE A 13 -7.20 4.62 1.44
C PHE A 13 -7.01 4.51 2.97
N PHE A 14 -5.98 5.16 3.51
CA PHE A 14 -5.68 5.14 4.95
C PHE A 14 -6.71 5.94 5.76
N ALA A 15 -7.20 7.06 5.23
CA ALA A 15 -8.20 7.91 5.89
C ALA A 15 -9.58 7.24 6.02
N HIS A 16 -10.01 6.46 5.01
CA HIS A 16 -11.33 5.82 4.99
C HIS A 16 -11.44 4.59 5.91
N ARG A 17 -10.33 4.05 6.41
CA ARG A 17 -10.29 2.89 7.33
C ARG A 17 -10.37 3.28 8.81
N SER A 18 -10.56 4.56 9.11
CA SER A 18 -10.82 5.04 10.47
C SER A 18 -12.26 4.74 10.89
N PRO A 19 -12.52 4.42 12.17
CA PRO A 19 -13.88 4.38 12.72
C PRO A 19 -14.65 5.70 12.52
N HIS A 20 -13.93 6.82 12.40
CA HIS A 20 -14.48 8.16 12.16
C HIS A 20 -13.75 8.73 10.94
N PRO A 21 -14.23 8.46 9.71
CA PRO A 21 -13.51 8.83 8.50
C PRO A 21 -13.44 10.36 8.39
N ASN A 22 -12.23 10.91 8.46
CA ASN A 22 -11.96 12.30 8.13
C ASN A 22 -11.06 12.34 6.89
N THR A 23 -11.61 12.80 5.77
CA THR A 23 -10.93 12.84 4.46
C THR A 23 -9.77 13.83 4.41
N SER A 24 -9.61 14.68 5.43
CA SER A 24 -8.57 15.72 5.50
C SER A 24 -7.39 15.38 6.41
N THR A 25 -7.54 14.41 7.32
CA THR A 25 -6.51 14.04 8.31
C THR A 25 -6.29 12.54 8.37
N ILE A 26 -5.02 12.14 8.30
CA ILE A 26 -4.60 10.75 8.56
C ILE A 26 -3.88 10.76 9.90
N THR A 27 -4.47 10.11 10.90
CA THR A 27 -3.78 9.90 12.17
C THR A 27 -2.82 8.71 12.06
N PHE A 28 -1.86 8.62 12.97
CA PHE A 28 -0.98 7.45 13.09
C PHE A 28 -1.76 6.14 13.19
N MET A 29 -2.88 6.15 13.91
CA MET A 29 -3.68 4.94 14.10
C MET A 29 -4.43 4.55 12.82
N ASP A 30 -4.87 5.50 12.01
CA ASP A 30 -5.53 5.23 10.72
C ASP A 30 -4.53 4.67 9.71
N SER A 31 -3.33 5.24 9.71
CA SER A 31 -2.19 4.75 8.94
C SER A 31 -1.83 3.31 9.33
N LEU A 32 -1.72 3.03 10.63
CA LEU A 32 -1.44 1.69 11.14
C LEU A 32 -2.56 0.69 10.77
N ARG A 33 -3.83 1.07 10.93
CA ARG A 33 -4.98 0.24 10.53
C ARG A 33 -4.97 -0.05 9.03
N GLY A 34 -4.67 0.94 8.20
CA GLY A 34 -4.56 0.74 6.76
C GLY A 34 -3.41 -0.19 6.38
N ASP A 35 -2.24 -0.02 7.00
CA ASP A 35 -1.08 -0.91 6.77
C ASP A 35 -1.39 -2.37 7.18
N LEU A 36 -2.02 -2.55 8.35
CA LEU A 36 -2.48 -3.86 8.81
C LEU A 36 -3.54 -4.46 7.88
N SER A 37 -4.43 -3.66 7.30
CA SER A 37 -5.49 -4.13 6.39
C SER A 37 -4.98 -4.70 5.06
N ILE A 38 -3.74 -4.38 4.70
CA ILE A 38 -3.04 -4.91 3.52
C ILE A 38 -2.34 -6.24 3.86
N GLY A 39 -2.44 -6.69 5.11
CA GLY A 39 -1.86 -7.93 5.61
C GLY A 39 -0.40 -7.81 6.06
N LEU A 40 0.09 -6.58 6.25
CA LEU A 40 1.42 -6.37 6.82
C LEU A 40 1.46 -6.82 8.29
N ASN A 41 2.58 -7.36 8.72
CA ASN A 41 2.83 -7.69 10.11
C ASN A 41 2.95 -6.41 10.95
N PHE A 42 2.62 -6.55 12.23
CA PHE A 42 2.57 -5.42 13.15
C PHE A 42 3.88 -4.60 13.21
N PRO A 43 5.09 -5.19 13.35
CA PRO A 43 6.33 -4.41 13.35
C PRO A 43 6.55 -3.57 12.09
N VAL A 44 6.32 -4.15 10.92
CA VAL A 44 6.47 -3.46 9.62
C VAL A 44 5.40 -2.37 9.47
N ALA A 45 4.16 -2.64 9.88
CA ALA A 45 3.08 -1.67 9.84
C ALA A 45 3.39 -0.44 10.73
N VAL A 46 3.89 -0.66 11.96
CA VAL A 46 4.33 0.42 12.86
C VAL A 46 5.48 1.20 12.26
N PHE A 47 6.48 0.52 11.70
CA PHE A 47 7.62 1.15 11.06
C PHE A 47 7.21 2.04 9.88
N LEU A 48 6.37 1.53 8.97
CA LEU A 48 5.88 2.30 7.81
C LEU A 48 4.99 3.47 8.23
N ALA A 49 4.08 3.26 9.18
CA ALA A 49 3.26 4.33 9.73
C ALA A 49 4.13 5.44 10.35
N THR A 50 5.19 5.06 11.06
CA THR A 50 6.14 6.00 11.68
C THR A 50 6.88 6.80 10.62
N ILE A 51 7.48 6.14 9.62
CA ILE A 51 8.18 6.83 8.52
C ILE A 51 7.24 7.79 7.78
N ARG A 52 6.02 7.35 7.46
CA ARG A 52 5.01 8.18 6.80
C ARG A 52 4.73 9.45 7.61
N HIS A 53 4.56 9.32 8.92
CA HIS A 53 4.30 10.45 9.81
C HIS A 53 5.52 11.34 10.03
N LEU A 54 6.74 10.82 9.95
CA LEU A 54 7.96 11.62 10.03
C LEU A 54 8.22 12.41 8.74
N VAL A 55 8.04 11.77 7.58
CA VAL A 55 8.29 12.37 6.26
C VAL A 55 7.20 13.37 5.88
N PHE A 56 5.94 13.08 6.17
CA PHE A 56 4.79 13.95 5.83
C PHE A 56 4.29 14.76 7.02
N ARG A 57 5.14 14.93 8.05
CA ARG A 57 4.83 15.69 9.26
C ARG A 57 4.50 17.13 8.92
N ASN A 58 3.27 17.55 9.17
CA ASN A 58 2.79 18.87 8.74
C ASN A 58 1.96 19.63 9.79
N THR A 59 1.75 19.11 11.00
CA THR A 59 0.88 19.74 12.02
C THR A 59 1.48 19.87 13.43
N GLY A 60 2.80 20.08 13.52
CA GLY A 60 3.50 20.45 14.78
C GLY A 60 4.50 19.41 15.29
N PHE A 61 5.31 19.77 16.29
CA PHE A 61 6.49 18.99 16.69
C PHE A 61 6.18 17.69 17.47
N TRP A 62 4.95 17.55 17.96
CA TRP A 62 4.48 16.40 18.76
C TRP A 62 3.23 15.73 18.18
N SER A 63 2.69 16.25 17.07
CA SER A 63 1.48 15.71 16.44
C SER A 63 1.85 14.62 15.43
N LEU A 64 1.44 13.38 15.70
CA LEU A 64 1.46 12.27 14.74
C LEU A 64 0.19 12.30 13.87
N THR A 65 -0.07 13.46 13.25
CA THR A 65 -1.21 13.69 12.35
C THR A 65 -0.73 14.28 11.03
N ILE A 66 -1.13 13.67 9.92
CA ILE A 66 -0.87 14.17 8.57
C ILE A 66 -2.13 14.89 8.09
N TYR A 67 -2.02 16.17 7.73
CA TYR A 67 -3.10 16.90 7.07
C TYR A 67 -2.94 16.78 5.55
N VAL A 68 -3.81 15.98 4.93
CA VAL A 68 -3.76 15.55 3.53
C VAL A 68 -3.79 16.72 2.53
N PRO A 69 -4.61 17.78 2.71
CA PRO A 69 -4.73 18.88 1.73
C PRO A 69 -3.44 19.68 1.50
N THR A 70 -2.54 19.79 2.48
CA THR A 70 -1.26 20.50 2.31
C THR A 70 -0.11 19.61 1.86
N VAL A 71 -0.32 18.30 1.69
CA VAL A 71 0.70 17.42 1.11
C VAL A 71 0.83 17.74 -0.38
N ARG A 72 1.69 18.71 -0.70
CA ARG A 72 2.12 19.03 -2.07
C ARG A 72 3.06 17.94 -2.58
N THR A 73 2.50 16.81 -2.94
CA THR A 73 3.25 15.78 -3.66
C THR A 73 3.20 16.06 -5.16
N SER A 74 4.28 16.62 -5.70
CA SER A 74 4.57 16.59 -7.13
C SER A 74 4.99 15.20 -7.62
N ARG A 75 5.08 14.22 -6.71
CA ARG A 75 5.52 12.84 -7.02
C ARG A 75 4.49 12.11 -7.86
N LYS A 76 4.94 11.61 -9.01
CA LYS A 76 4.22 10.69 -9.88
C LYS A 76 4.56 9.26 -9.44
N LEU A 77 3.56 8.52 -8.93
CA LEU A 77 3.72 7.09 -8.61
C LEU A 77 4.15 6.34 -9.88
N LEU A 78 5.35 5.75 -9.86
CA LEU A 78 5.91 5.01 -10.99
C LEU A 78 5.87 5.84 -12.29
N GLY A 79 6.20 7.14 -12.20
CA GLY A 79 6.19 8.08 -13.33
C GLY A 79 4.79 8.50 -13.83
N GLY A 80 3.71 7.94 -13.27
CA GLY A 80 2.31 8.28 -13.59
C GLY A 80 1.73 7.52 -14.78
N PRO A 81 0.46 7.77 -15.19
CA PRO A 81 -0.20 7.00 -16.25
C PRO A 81 0.48 7.10 -17.63
N SER A 82 1.23 8.18 -17.84
CA SER A 82 2.00 8.43 -19.06
C SER A 82 3.35 7.71 -19.07
N ALA A 83 3.82 7.26 -17.90
CA ALA A 83 5.01 6.43 -17.75
C ALA A 83 4.67 4.96 -18.00
N CYS A 84 5.67 4.19 -18.42
CA CYS A 84 5.48 2.82 -18.90
C CYS A 84 4.45 2.73 -20.05
N ARG A 85 4.58 3.54 -21.12
CA ARG A 85 3.70 3.43 -22.32
C ARG A 85 3.67 2.03 -22.96
N ALA A 86 4.74 1.26 -22.76
CA ALA A 86 4.85 -0.13 -23.22
C ALA A 86 4.26 -1.16 -22.23
N LEU A 87 3.59 -0.70 -21.17
CA LEU A 87 2.91 -1.57 -20.22
C LEU A 87 1.70 -2.21 -20.89
N ASP A 88 1.73 -3.53 -20.92
CA ASP A 88 0.66 -4.39 -21.39
C ASP A 88 -0.09 -4.92 -20.16
N GLU A 89 -1.35 -4.55 -20.01
CA GLU A 89 -2.16 -4.88 -18.84
C GLU A 89 -2.44 -6.39 -18.73
N SER A 90 -2.36 -7.12 -19.85
CA SER A 90 -2.55 -8.57 -19.91
C SER A 90 -1.32 -9.36 -19.47
N LYS A 91 -0.14 -8.73 -19.43
CA LYS A 91 1.12 -9.40 -19.06
C LYS A 91 1.34 -9.42 -17.55
N ARG A 92 2.21 -10.35 -17.13
CA ARG A 92 2.71 -10.45 -15.76
C ARG A 92 4.16 -10.05 -15.76
N TYR A 93 4.52 -9.14 -14.88
CA TYR A 93 5.85 -8.53 -14.79
C TYR A 93 6.60 -8.98 -13.54
N GLY A 94 7.85 -9.38 -13.71
CA GLY A 94 8.80 -9.60 -12.62
C GLY A 94 9.40 -8.28 -12.11
N CYS A 95 10.13 -8.35 -10.99
CA CYS A 95 10.78 -7.18 -10.38
C CYS A 95 11.74 -6.47 -11.35
N ALA A 96 12.63 -7.22 -12.01
CA ALA A 96 13.61 -6.68 -12.95
C ALA A 96 12.94 -6.03 -14.17
N GLU A 97 11.83 -6.60 -14.65
CA GLU A 97 11.07 -6.06 -15.78
C GLU A 97 10.41 -4.73 -15.40
N LEU A 98 9.81 -4.63 -14.21
CA LEU A 98 9.25 -3.38 -13.69
C LEU A 98 10.32 -2.30 -13.52
N ILE A 99 11.49 -2.65 -12.98
CA ILE A 99 12.62 -1.73 -12.86
C ILE A 99 13.09 -1.25 -14.23
N SER A 100 13.18 -2.16 -15.21
CA SER A 100 13.57 -1.83 -16.58
C SER A 100 12.56 -0.88 -17.24
N LEU A 101 11.26 -1.12 -17.03
CA LEU A 101 10.19 -0.24 -17.50
C LEU A 101 10.26 1.15 -16.86
N ALA A 102 10.61 1.23 -15.57
CA ALA A 102 10.75 2.48 -14.83
C ALA A 102 12.10 3.17 -15.02
N LYS A 103 13.09 2.52 -15.66
CA LYS A 103 14.45 3.03 -15.81
C LYS A 103 14.48 4.40 -16.50
N ARG A 104 13.61 4.61 -17.47
CA ARG A 104 13.50 5.86 -18.24
C ARG A 104 12.95 7.03 -17.42
N ASP A 105 12.22 6.73 -16.35
CA ASP A 105 11.59 7.73 -15.48
C ASP A 105 12.45 8.08 -14.26
N GLY A 106 13.62 7.44 -14.11
CA GLY A 106 14.64 7.75 -13.11
C GLY A 106 14.66 6.82 -11.89
N ILE A 107 15.61 7.07 -10.97
CA ILE A 107 15.86 6.21 -9.80
C ILE A 107 14.64 6.14 -8.88
N VAL A 108 13.90 7.25 -8.71
CA VAL A 108 12.70 7.28 -7.87
C VAL A 108 11.61 6.36 -8.42
N ALA A 109 11.41 6.32 -9.74
CA ALA A 109 10.45 5.42 -10.36
C ALA A 109 10.87 3.95 -10.25
N GLN A 110 12.18 3.67 -10.27
CA GLN A 110 12.70 2.32 -10.03
C GLN A 110 12.46 1.86 -8.58
N LEU A 111 12.61 2.76 -7.60
CA LEU A 111 12.26 2.46 -6.21
C LEU A 111 10.75 2.23 -6.04
N ASP A 112 9.92 3.04 -6.71
CA ASP A 112 8.46 2.83 -6.74
C ASP A 112 8.10 1.47 -7.37
N ALA A 113 8.81 1.05 -8.43
CA ALA A 113 8.62 -0.26 -9.06
C ALA A 113 8.97 -1.43 -8.13
N VAL A 114 10.04 -1.31 -7.34
CA VAL A 114 10.39 -2.29 -6.30
C VAL A 114 9.32 -2.30 -5.19
N GLY A 115 8.87 -1.12 -4.75
CA GLY A 115 7.81 -0.98 -3.76
C GLY A 115 6.50 -1.62 -4.21
N LEU A 116 6.08 -1.35 -5.45
CA LEU A 116 4.94 -2.00 -6.09
C LEU A 116 5.12 -3.51 -6.15
N TRP A 117 6.30 -3.98 -6.55
CA TRP A 117 6.57 -5.42 -6.60
C TRP A 117 6.41 -6.05 -5.22
N MET A 118 7.04 -5.49 -4.18
CA MET A 118 6.90 -5.94 -2.78
C MET A 118 5.44 -5.94 -2.32
N LEU A 119 4.68 -4.92 -2.72
CA LEU A 119 3.28 -4.76 -2.36
C LEU A 119 2.36 -5.73 -3.09
N ALA A 120 2.55 -6.00 -4.37
CA ALA A 120 1.52 -6.61 -5.22
C ALA A 120 1.89 -7.99 -5.79
N ALA A 121 3.18 -8.36 -5.80
CA ALA A 121 3.55 -9.60 -6.48
C ALA A 121 2.99 -10.83 -5.77
N GLU A 122 2.49 -11.77 -6.55
CA GLU A 122 1.92 -13.02 -6.06
C GLU A 122 3.03 -14.03 -5.69
N LYS A 123 2.63 -15.25 -5.30
CA LYS A 123 3.55 -16.34 -4.93
C LYS A 123 4.55 -16.70 -6.05
N ASP A 124 4.17 -16.44 -7.31
CA ASP A 124 5.03 -16.64 -8.48
C ASP A 124 6.05 -15.50 -8.69
N GLY A 125 6.07 -14.50 -7.82
CA GLY A 125 6.98 -13.37 -7.88
C GLY A 125 6.64 -12.37 -9.00
N LYS A 126 5.43 -12.43 -9.57
CA LYS A 126 5.00 -11.53 -10.65
C LYS A 126 3.83 -10.65 -10.24
N VAL A 127 3.74 -9.48 -10.86
CA VAL A 127 2.65 -8.49 -10.73
C VAL A 127 1.88 -8.43 -12.04
N LYS A 128 0.55 -8.38 -12.00
CA LYS A 128 -0.24 -8.23 -13.24
C LYS A 128 -0.12 -6.81 -13.77
N GLY A 129 -0.07 -6.62 -15.09
CA GLY A 129 0.02 -5.30 -15.71
C GLY A 129 -1.13 -4.38 -15.32
N GLU A 130 -2.35 -4.93 -15.20
CA GLU A 130 -3.51 -4.23 -14.63
C GLU A 130 -3.22 -3.60 -13.25
N GLU A 131 -2.49 -4.31 -12.38
CA GLU A 131 -2.15 -3.80 -11.05
C GLU A 131 -1.12 -2.67 -11.11
N VAL A 132 -0.18 -2.75 -12.04
CA VAL A 132 0.75 -1.64 -12.30
C VAL A 132 -0.02 -0.39 -12.71
N ARG A 133 -1.07 -0.54 -13.53
CA ARG A 133 -1.94 0.57 -13.92
C ARG A 133 -2.76 1.09 -12.73
N LEU A 134 -3.32 0.22 -11.90
CA LEU A 134 -4.03 0.61 -10.68
C LEU A 134 -3.11 1.35 -9.70
N PHE A 135 -1.84 0.95 -9.60
CA PHE A 135 -0.85 1.65 -8.78
C PHE A 135 -0.55 3.05 -9.31
N GLN A 136 -0.37 3.21 -10.63
CA GLN A 136 -0.22 4.53 -11.25
C GLN A 136 -1.43 5.44 -11.03
N LYS A 137 -2.63 4.86 -10.89
CA LYS A 137 -3.88 5.58 -10.57
C LYS A 137 -4.07 5.86 -9.07
N GLY A 138 -3.38 5.12 -8.20
CA GLY A 138 -3.54 5.20 -6.74
C GLY A 138 -4.67 4.33 -6.18
N GLU A 139 -5.16 3.36 -6.95
CA GLU A 139 -6.37 2.54 -6.65
C GLU A 139 -6.03 1.10 -6.26
N ILE A 140 -4.75 0.71 -6.26
CA ILE A 140 -4.33 -0.67 -6.02
C ILE A 140 -4.63 -1.17 -4.60
N MET A 141 -4.70 -0.27 -3.62
CA MET A 141 -4.67 -0.63 -2.20
C MET A 141 -5.90 -1.43 -1.78
N GLU A 142 -7.08 -1.05 -2.28
CA GLU A 142 -8.34 -1.77 -2.04
C GLU A 142 -8.29 -3.17 -2.63
N ARG A 143 -7.83 -3.28 -3.88
CA ARG A 143 -7.66 -4.56 -4.58
C ARG A 143 -6.75 -5.53 -3.82
N ILE A 144 -5.65 -5.04 -3.26
CA ILE A 144 -4.71 -5.86 -2.48
C ILE A 144 -5.31 -6.25 -1.13
N ALA A 145 -5.98 -5.32 -0.43
CA ALA A 145 -6.64 -5.61 0.83
C ALA A 145 -7.74 -6.67 0.67
N GLU A 146 -8.56 -6.58 -0.38
CA GLU A 146 -9.57 -7.60 -0.70
C GLU A 146 -8.94 -8.96 -1.01
N ARG A 147 -7.93 -8.98 -1.87
CA ARG A 147 -7.21 -10.21 -2.25
C ARG A 147 -6.59 -10.92 -1.04
N ARG A 148 -6.14 -10.16 -0.04
CA ARG A 148 -5.48 -10.66 1.18
C ARG A 148 -6.42 -10.83 2.35
N ARG A 149 -7.72 -10.60 2.15
CA ARG A 149 -8.71 -10.89 3.19
C ARG A 149 -8.76 -12.39 3.47
N GLY A 150 -8.61 -13.24 2.47
CA GLY A 150 -8.55 -14.71 2.63
C GLY A 150 -7.15 -15.24 2.93
N MET A 151 -7.08 -16.50 3.39
CA MET A 151 -5.81 -17.20 3.68
C MET A 151 -5.04 -17.64 2.42
N ASP A 152 -5.63 -17.58 1.24
CA ASP A 152 -5.02 -18.09 0.00
C ASP A 152 -3.82 -17.25 -0.46
N ASN A 153 -3.78 -15.98 -0.05
CA ASN A 153 -2.78 -15.00 -0.49
C ASN A 153 -2.08 -14.30 0.69
N VAL A 154 -1.61 -15.09 1.66
CA VAL A 154 -0.78 -14.58 2.76
C VAL A 154 0.56 -14.09 2.23
N LEU A 155 0.96 -12.90 2.66
CA LEU A 155 2.24 -12.30 2.31
C LEU A 155 3.37 -13.09 2.99
N PRO A 156 4.46 -13.44 2.32
CA PRO A 156 5.58 -14.10 2.98
C PRO A 156 6.28 -13.15 3.95
N PHE A 157 6.86 -13.70 5.03
CA PHE A 157 7.46 -12.92 6.11
C PHE A 157 8.51 -11.90 5.65
N TRP A 158 9.39 -12.29 4.72
CA TRP A 158 10.43 -11.41 4.18
C TRP A 158 9.88 -10.23 3.36
N ARG A 159 8.61 -10.25 2.96
CA ARG A 159 7.89 -9.12 2.34
C ARG A 159 7.04 -8.33 3.33
N GLY A 160 7.17 -8.64 4.62
CA GLY A 160 6.43 -7.99 5.69
C GLY A 160 5.13 -8.70 6.07
N GLY A 161 4.90 -9.95 5.65
CA GLY A 161 3.76 -10.72 6.13
C GLY A 161 3.97 -11.33 7.52
N PRO A 162 2.93 -11.92 8.14
CA PRO A 162 3.04 -12.54 9.45
C PRO A 162 3.69 -13.94 9.38
N LEU A 163 4.33 -14.36 10.49
CA LEU A 163 4.81 -15.75 10.63
C LEU A 163 3.64 -16.73 10.76
N ILE A 164 2.62 -16.35 11.54
CA ILE A 164 1.41 -17.16 11.76
C ILE A 164 0.20 -16.27 11.45
N ALA A 165 -0.39 -16.46 10.27
CA ALA A 165 -1.46 -15.59 9.76
C ALA A 165 -2.72 -15.59 10.63
N SER A 166 -3.10 -16.74 11.20
CA SER A 166 -4.28 -16.88 12.06
C SER A 166 -4.11 -16.14 13.40
N ALA A 167 -2.97 -16.31 14.07
CA ALA A 167 -2.66 -15.60 15.31
C ALA A 167 -2.56 -14.08 15.08
N HIS A 168 -1.96 -13.67 13.96
CA HIS A 168 -1.89 -12.28 13.55
C HIS A 168 -3.29 -11.69 13.28
N SER A 169 -4.11 -12.37 12.49
CA SER A 169 -5.50 -11.98 12.19
C SER A 169 -6.30 -11.76 13.46
N TRP A 170 -6.26 -12.72 14.40
CA TRP A 170 -6.93 -12.60 15.69
C TRP A 170 -6.45 -11.39 16.49
N ALA A 171 -5.13 -11.21 16.63
CA ALA A 171 -4.55 -10.11 17.39
C ALA A 171 -4.91 -8.74 16.79
N VAL A 172 -4.82 -8.63 15.47
CA VAL A 172 -5.14 -7.40 14.72
C VAL A 172 -6.63 -7.05 14.83
N LYS A 173 -7.51 -8.03 14.69
CA LYS A 173 -8.95 -7.85 14.89
C LYS A 173 -9.26 -7.41 16.31
N ARG A 174 -8.63 -8.03 17.31
CA ARG A 174 -8.86 -7.74 18.73
C ARG A 174 -8.37 -6.36 19.16
N ALA A 175 -7.17 -5.96 18.73
CA ALA A 175 -6.54 -4.71 19.17
C ALA A 175 -6.91 -3.50 18.29
N PHE A 176 -7.14 -3.71 16.99
CA PHE A 176 -7.29 -2.60 16.03
C PHE A 176 -8.64 -2.60 15.29
N GLY A 177 -9.46 -3.65 15.43
CA GLY A 177 -10.73 -3.79 14.74
C GLY A 177 -10.60 -4.05 13.24
N VAL A 178 -9.42 -4.51 12.78
CA VAL A 178 -9.12 -4.72 11.36
C VAL A 178 -9.22 -6.21 11.03
N GLU A 179 -9.94 -6.53 9.96
CA GLU A 179 -10.07 -7.90 9.45
C GLU A 179 -9.07 -8.14 8.31
N VAL A 180 -8.19 -9.13 8.49
CA VAL A 180 -7.22 -9.62 7.50
C VAL A 180 -6.97 -11.10 7.69
N TYR A 181 -6.67 -11.82 6.61
CA TYR A 181 -6.44 -13.27 6.65
C TYR A 181 -7.53 -14.03 7.42
N ASP A 182 -8.80 -13.67 7.20
CA ASP A 182 -9.95 -14.32 7.79
C ASP A 182 -9.95 -15.80 7.39
N GLY A 183 -9.54 -16.63 8.34
CA GLY A 183 -9.50 -18.08 8.25
C GLY A 183 -10.68 -18.75 8.93
N HIS A 184 -11.79 -18.03 9.14
CA HIS A 184 -12.97 -18.66 9.73
C HIS A 184 -13.57 -19.66 8.74
N LYS A 185 -13.24 -20.94 9.01
CA LYS A 185 -14.07 -22.08 8.64
C LYS A 185 -15.53 -21.70 8.86
N ARG A 186 -16.29 -21.53 7.78
CA ARG A 186 -17.67 -21.98 7.81
C ARG A 186 -17.59 -23.49 7.62
N ALA A 187 -17.64 -24.20 8.75
CA ALA A 187 -18.25 -25.52 8.76
C ALA A 187 -19.73 -25.37 8.42
#